data_AF-A0A838UDG3-F1
#
_entry.id   AF-A0A838UDG3-F1
#
_cell.length_a   1.000
_cell.length_b   1.000
_cell.length_c   1.000
_cell.angle_alpha   90.00
_cell.angle_beta   90.00
_cell.angle_gamma   90.00
#
_symmetry.space_group_name_H-M   'P 1'
#
loop_
_entity.id
_entity.type
_entity.pdbx_description
1 polymer ?
#
loop_
_entity_poly.entity_id
_entity_poly.type
_entity_poly.pdbx_seq_one_letter_code
_entity_poly.pdbx_strand_id
1 'polypeptide(L)'
;MTKRTKLGLEIEAGLREAIAWKRGEIALPVRIVDPFPAARVKAIRKAVAKSPKEFEHRFGVPARTLEGWEQGRRVDVAARVLLTVIQHNPDAVARALEEAG
;
A
#
# COMPACT_ATOMS: atom_id res chain seq x y z
N MET A 1 36.27 14.20 -24.78
CA MET A 1 35.66 13.10 -24.00
C MET A 1 35.51 13.54 -22.57
N THR A 2 34.30 13.52 -22.01
CA THR A 2 34.08 13.86 -20.59
C THR A 2 34.71 12.79 -19.71
N LYS A 3 35.57 13.17 -18.76
CA LYS A 3 36.22 12.22 -17.84
C LYS A 3 35.16 11.54 -16.98
N ARG A 4 35.22 10.21 -16.86
CA ARG A 4 34.42 9.46 -15.89
C ARG A 4 34.87 9.84 -14.49
N THR A 5 33.94 10.30 -13.67
CA THR A 5 34.22 10.65 -12.27
C THR A 5 34.13 9.40 -11.40
N LYS A 6 34.82 9.40 -10.25
CA LYS A 6 34.72 8.33 -9.25
C LYS A 6 33.27 8.09 -8.83
N LEU A 7 32.53 9.16 -8.54
CA LEU A 7 31.11 9.11 -8.21
C LEU A 7 30.27 8.46 -9.32
N GLY A 8 30.53 8.80 -10.59
CA GLY A 8 29.81 8.21 -11.72
C GLY A 8 30.01 6.70 -11.83
N LEU A 9 31.22 6.22 -11.54
CA LEU A 9 31.54 4.80 -11.51
C LEU A 9 30.86 4.07 -10.34
N GLU A 10 30.79 4.71 -9.16
CA GLU A 10 30.11 4.16 -7.97
C GLU A 10 28.60 4.05 -8.20
N ILE A 11 27.96 5.07 -8.79
CA ILE A 11 26.53 5.03 -9.15
C ILE A 11 26.26 3.93 -10.18
N GLU A 12 27.10 3.81 -11.20
CA GLU A 12 26.96 2.77 -12.21
C GLU A 12 27.09 1.37 -11.61
N ALA A 13 28.06 1.16 -10.72
CA ALA A 13 28.24 -0.11 -10.02
C ALA A 13 26.98 -0.47 -9.22
N GLY A 14 26.44 0.46 -8.42
CA GLY A 14 25.22 0.23 -7.67
C GLY A 14 23.99 -0.06 -8.55
N LEU A 15 23.86 0.60 -9.70
CA LEU A 15 22.77 0.31 -10.65
C LEU A 15 22.90 -1.08 -11.28
N ARG A 16 24.13 -1.53 -11.59
CA ARG A 16 24.39 -2.89 -12.08
C ARG A 16 24.02 -3.94 -11.03
N GLU A 17 24.37 -3.71 -9.77
CA GLU A 17 23.96 -4.57 -8.65
C GLU A 17 22.43 -4.65 -8.53
N ALA A 18 21.73 -3.52 -8.60
CA ALA A 18 20.27 -3.49 -8.56
C ALA A 18 19.61 -4.29 -9.70
N ILE A 19 20.19 -4.23 -10.91
CA ILE A 19 19.72 -5.01 -12.08
C ILE A 19 19.95 -6.52 -11.85
N ALA A 20 21.14 -6.92 -11.41
CA ALA A 20 21.47 -8.32 -11.16
C ALA A 20 20.56 -8.92 -10.06
N TRP A 21 20.28 -8.16 -9.00
CA TRP A 21 19.34 -8.58 -7.95
C TRP A 21 17.93 -8.75 -8.51
N LYS A 22 17.44 -7.80 -9.31
CA LYS A 22 16.11 -7.88 -9.94
C LYS A 22 15.96 -9.09 -10.87
N ARG A 23 17.05 -9.56 -11.48
CA ARG A 23 17.09 -10.77 -12.31
C ARG A 23 17.23 -12.06 -11.52
N GLY A 24 17.43 -11.99 -10.20
CA GLY A 24 17.67 -13.15 -9.34
C GLY A 24 19.10 -13.70 -9.44
N GLU A 25 20.04 -12.95 -10.01
CA GLU A 25 21.44 -13.35 -10.19
C GLU A 25 22.25 -13.19 -8.89
N ILE A 26 21.86 -12.23 -8.04
CA ILE A 26 22.47 -11.98 -6.73
C ILE A 26 21.41 -11.79 -5.64
N ALA A 27 21.79 -12.08 -4.39
CA ALA A 27 20.99 -11.76 -3.21
C ALA A 27 21.47 -10.45 -2.58
N LEU A 28 20.55 -9.52 -2.33
CA LEU A 28 20.81 -8.30 -1.57
C LEU A 28 19.89 -8.26 -0.35
N PRO A 29 20.34 -7.71 0.80
CA PRO A 29 19.46 -7.43 1.91
C PRO A 29 18.45 -6.36 1.47
N VAL A 30 17.21 -6.77 1.25
CA VAL A 30 16.13 -5.88 0.82
C VAL A 30 15.07 -5.77 1.89
N ARG A 31 14.54 -4.56 2.05
CA ARG A 31 13.30 -4.33 2.78
C ARG A 31 12.18 -4.15 1.78
N ILE A 32 11.33 -5.17 1.66
CA ILE A 32 10.07 -5.03 0.92
C ILE A 32 9.14 -4.20 1.80
N VAL A 33 8.94 -2.94 1.42
CA VAL A 33 7.85 -2.15 1.97
C VAL A 33 6.62 -2.55 1.18
N ASP A 34 5.69 -3.30 1.78
CA ASP A 34 4.39 -3.59 1.15
C ASP A 34 3.76 -2.26 0.76
N PRO A 35 3.73 -1.92 -0.55
CA PRO A 35 2.99 -0.75 -0.96
C PRO A 35 1.54 -1.12 -0.69
N PHE A 36 0.88 -0.38 0.18
CA PHE A 36 -0.58 -0.36 0.21
C PHE A 36 -0.99 0.79 -0.72
N PRO A 37 -0.94 0.61 -2.07
CA PRO A 37 -1.10 1.73 -2.98
C PRO A 37 -2.53 2.22 -2.93
N ALA A 38 -2.71 3.48 -3.30
CA ALA A 38 -4.01 4.12 -3.52
C ALA A 38 -4.97 3.25 -4.36
N ALA A 39 -4.45 2.61 -5.41
CA ALA A 39 -5.21 1.70 -6.27
C ALA A 39 -5.78 0.48 -5.51
N ARG A 40 -5.02 -0.08 -4.56
CA ARG A 40 -5.47 -1.21 -3.72
C ARG A 40 -6.57 -0.76 -2.76
N VAL A 41 -6.41 0.39 -2.11
CA VAL A 41 -7.45 0.97 -1.22
C VAL A 41 -8.76 1.15 -2.00
N LYS A 42 -8.68 1.76 -3.19
CA LYS A 42 -9.83 2.00 -4.06
C LYS A 42 -10.49 0.71 -4.54
N ALA A 43 -9.70 -0.32 -4.84
CA ALA A 43 -10.22 -1.64 -5.21
C ALA A 43 -10.97 -2.29 -4.04
N ILE A 44 -10.40 -2.26 -2.83
CA ILE A 44 -11.06 -2.78 -1.62
C ILE A 44 -12.39 -2.07 -1.41
N ARG A 45 -12.42 -0.72 -1.38
CA ARG A 45 -13.66 0.03 -1.21
C ARG A 45 -14.71 -0.39 -2.25
N LYS A 46 -14.37 -0.39 -3.54
CA LYS A 46 -15.30 -0.74 -4.62
C LYS A 46 -15.89 -2.14 -4.49
N ALA A 47 -15.16 -3.09 -3.90
CA ALA A 47 -15.64 -4.44 -3.70
C ALA A 47 -16.70 -4.55 -2.58
N VAL A 48 -16.67 -3.64 -1.58
CA VAL A 48 -17.50 -3.75 -0.37
C VAL A 48 -18.49 -2.60 -0.17
N ALA A 49 -18.35 -1.50 -0.91
CA ALA A 49 -19.19 -0.31 -0.82
C ALA A 49 -19.17 0.51 -2.13
N LYS A 50 -20.32 1.04 -2.56
CA LYS A 50 -20.44 1.79 -3.82
C LYS A 50 -19.76 3.17 -3.73
N SER A 51 -19.73 3.78 -2.54
CA SER A 51 -19.13 5.09 -2.29
C SER A 51 -18.27 5.14 -1.01
N PRO A 52 -17.38 6.14 -0.85
CA PRO A 52 -16.67 6.37 0.41
C PRO A 52 -17.61 6.64 1.60
N LYS A 53 -18.76 7.27 1.36
CA LYS A 53 -19.78 7.53 2.38
C LYS A 53 -20.46 6.25 2.87
N GLU A 54 -20.75 5.33 1.96
CA GLU A 54 -21.27 4.00 2.32
C GLU A 54 -20.22 3.18 3.07
N PHE A 55 -18.95 3.28 2.67
CA PHE A 55 -17.84 2.66 3.40
C PHE A 55 -17.73 3.19 4.83
N GLU A 56 -17.87 4.51 5.01
CA GLU A 56 -17.90 5.15 6.32
C GLU A 56 -19.04 4.64 7.18
N HIS A 57 -20.26 4.59 6.63
CA HIS A 57 -21.42 4.06 7.35
C HIS A 57 -21.22 2.59 7.76
N ARG A 58 -20.62 1.77 6.90
CA ARG A 58 -20.46 0.33 7.13
C ARG A 58 -19.31 -0.03 8.07
N PHE A 59 -18.22 0.74 8.06
CA PHE A 59 -16.97 0.37 8.74
C PHE A 59 -16.42 1.43 9.68
N GLY A 60 -17.10 2.58 9.84
CA GLY A 60 -16.67 3.65 10.74
C GLY A 60 -15.42 4.41 10.30
N VAL A 61 -14.90 4.16 9.09
CA VAL A 61 -13.74 4.89 8.55
C VAL A 61 -14.22 6.16 7.85
N PRO A 62 -13.84 7.37 8.29
CA PRO A 62 -14.35 8.60 7.70
C PRO A 62 -14.11 8.67 6.19
N ALA A 63 -15.13 9.07 5.41
CA ALA A 63 -15.03 9.10 3.94
C ALA A 63 -13.82 9.92 3.46
N ARG A 64 -13.55 11.06 4.11
CA ARG A 64 -12.41 11.93 3.79
C ARG A 64 -11.06 11.27 4.05
N THR A 65 -10.98 10.40 5.05
CA THR A 65 -9.78 9.62 5.35
C THR A 65 -9.54 8.58 4.26
N LEU A 66 -10.59 7.84 3.88
CA LEU A 66 -10.54 6.84 2.82
C LEU A 66 -10.19 7.47 1.46
N GLU A 67 -10.81 8.61 1.11
CA GLU A 67 -10.51 9.38 -0.11
C GLU A 67 -9.04 9.83 -0.14
N GLY A 68 -8.50 10.30 0.99
CA GLY A 68 -7.09 10.65 1.10
C GLY A 68 -6.19 9.46 0.77
N TRP A 69 -6.50 8.27 1.29
CA TRP A 69 -5.77 7.04 0.97
C TRP A 69 -5.92 6.64 -0.51
N GLU A 70 -7.12 6.75 -1.09
CA GLU A 70 -7.37 6.53 -2.52
C GLU A 70 -6.64 7.53 -3.44
N GLN A 71 -6.19 8.67 -2.89
CA GLN A 71 -5.40 9.69 -3.59
C GLN A 71 -3.89 9.60 -3.31
N GLY A 72 -3.46 8.60 -2.54
CA GLY A 72 -2.02 8.35 -2.28
C GLY A 72 -1.50 8.87 -0.94
N ARG A 73 -2.38 9.36 -0.05
CA ARG A 73 -1.98 9.59 1.35
C ARG A 73 -1.52 8.27 1.97
N ARG A 74 -0.45 8.34 2.76
CA ARG A 74 0.07 7.17 3.48
C ARG A 74 -1.02 6.53 4.35
N VAL A 75 -1.21 5.22 4.16
CA VAL A 75 -2.02 4.36 5.03
C VAL A 75 -1.14 3.88 6.18
N ASP A 76 -1.53 4.14 7.42
CA ASP A 76 -0.83 3.62 8.60
C ASP A 76 -1.02 2.10 8.77
N VAL A 77 -0.30 1.49 9.71
CA VAL A 77 -0.29 0.04 9.89
C VAL A 77 -1.65 -0.49 10.35
N ALA A 78 -2.34 0.19 11.26
CA ALA A 78 -3.63 -0.24 11.78
C ALA A 78 -4.70 -0.20 10.69
N ALA A 79 -4.72 0.87 9.89
CA ALA A 79 -5.60 0.99 8.75
C ALA A 79 -5.36 -0.11 7.70
N ARG A 80 -4.10 -0.50 7.44
CA ARG A 80 -3.80 -1.63 6.54
C ARG A 80 -4.35 -2.94 7.06
N VAL A 81 -4.21 -3.20 8.37
CA VAL A 81 -4.76 -4.40 9.01
C VAL A 81 -6.27 -4.41 8.83
N LEU A 82 -6.96 -3.33 9.19
CA LEU A 82 -8.42 -3.22 9.03
C LEU A 82 -8.86 -3.40 7.58
N LEU A 83 -8.24 -2.70 6.63
CA LEU A 83 -8.56 -2.84 5.20
C LEU A 83 -8.31 -4.26 4.68
N THR A 84 -7.30 -4.95 5.21
CA THR A 84 -7.04 -6.35 4.87
C THR A 84 -8.14 -7.27 5.41
N VAL A 85 -8.57 -7.09 6.66
CA VAL A 85 -9.67 -7.88 7.22
C VAL A 85 -10.97 -7.61 6.47
N ILE A 86 -11.29 -6.35 6.18
CA ILE A 86 -12.47 -5.96 5.39
C ILE A 86 -12.43 -6.60 3.99
N GLN A 87 -11.26 -6.66 3.35
CA GLN A 87 -11.11 -7.30 2.04
C GLN A 87 -11.50 -8.79 2.06
N HIS A 88 -11.20 -9.50 3.14
CA HIS A 88 -11.41 -10.95 3.24
C HIS A 88 -12.76 -11.32 3.88
N ASN A 89 -13.24 -10.53 4.83
CA ASN A 89 -14.48 -10.82 5.57
C ASN A 89 -15.22 -9.53 5.98
N PRO A 90 -15.82 -8.81 5.03
CA PRO A 90 -16.47 -7.53 5.30
C PRO A 90 -17.69 -7.67 6.22
N ASP A 91 -18.42 -8.78 6.16
CA ASP A 91 -19.62 -8.99 6.96
C ASP A 91 -19.28 -9.24 8.43
N ALA A 92 -18.18 -9.94 8.73
CA ALA A 92 -17.73 -10.11 10.10
C ALA A 92 -17.32 -8.78 10.74
N VAL A 93 -16.64 -7.91 9.99
CA VAL A 93 -16.28 -6.57 10.49
C VAL A 93 -17.53 -5.73 10.73
N ALA A 94 -18.49 -5.73 9.80
CA ALA A 94 -19.72 -4.96 9.96
C ALA A 94 -20.52 -5.42 11.18
N ARG A 95 -20.73 -6.73 11.35
CA ARG A 95 -21.42 -7.28 12.54
C ARG A 95 -20.71 -6.93 13.84
N ALA A 96 -19.38 -7.07 13.89
CA ALA A 96 -18.62 -6.73 15.09
C ALA A 96 -18.73 -5.26 15.48
N LEU A 97 -18.89 -4.35 14.50
CA LEU A 97 -19.10 -2.92 14.74
C LEU A 97 -20.53 -2.59 15.16
N GLU A 98 -21.53 -3.32 14.65
CA GLU A 98 -22.93 -3.21 15.10
C GLU A 98 -23.11 -3.66 16.55
N GLU A 99 -22.43 -4.74 16.96
CA GLU A 99 -22.47 -5.26 18.35
C GLU A 99 -21.72 -4.38 19.36
N ALA A 100 -20.77 -3.56 18.88
CA ALA A 100 -19.96 -2.69 19.73
C ALA A 100 -20.61 -1.33 20.03
N GLY A 101 -21.68 -0.97 19.29
CA GLY A 101 -22.46 0.26 19.46
C GLY A 101 -23.63 0.09 20.42
#